data_AF-A0AAE0UJN2-F1
#
_entry.id   AF-A0AAE0UJN2-F1
#
_cell.length_a   1.000
_cell.length_b   1.000
_cell.length_c   1.000
_cell.angle_alpha   90.00
_cell.angle_beta   90.00
_cell.angle_gamma   90.00
#
_symmetry.space_group_name_H-M   'P 1'
#
loop_
_entity.id
_entity.type
_entity.pdbx_description
1 polymer ?
#
loop_
_entity_poly.entity_id
_entity_poly.type
_entity_poly.pdbx_seq_one_letter_code
_entity_poly.pdbx_strand_id
1 'polypeptide(L)'
;MVRCCRALHRPSSCYNLHRVRVDARRLRPLGSSSLAGAAGGSTGSNRNADAKGPGSPGVVQISHQNRFRLQFPQLALRRRLGQLSCMSRPTARLRSWPLSFLHYILPFAVLKPFAKVGWRPTSRVTIYKTIPTRLLSRAWGRLNQVDLPVWLRKPIYSLYIWTFGVNMKEAAVEDLQHYKNLGEFFRRKLKPQARPVCDSHCVISPADGKILHFGRVKNCEVEQVKGVTYSLETFLGPCTWTENLAINRDEDDHGNFQNLLVTKEGNELYHCVVYLAPGDYHCFHSPTDWRVVNRRHFPGSLMSVNPGIARWIKELFCHNERVVLSGEWKHGFFSLTAVGATNVGSIRIYFDKELRTNNPRYSKGSYNDFSYVSNNNQEGVSLRKGEHLGEFNLGSTIVLLFEAPEDFTFNLTAGQKIRFGEPLGMMQT
;
A
#
# COMPACT_ATOMS: atom_id res chain seq x y z
N MET A 1 -19.15 63.04 -14.12
CA MET A 1 -20.30 62.25 -14.62
C MET A 1 -20.59 61.13 -13.64
N VAL A 2 -21.86 60.77 -13.55
CA VAL A 2 -22.56 60.28 -12.35
C VAL A 2 -22.51 58.74 -12.22
N ARG A 3 -22.50 58.28 -10.96
CA ARG A 3 -22.72 56.89 -10.50
C ARG A 3 -24.10 56.36 -10.87
N CYS A 4 -24.17 55.05 -11.14
CA CYS A 4 -25.20 54.08 -10.70
C CYS A 4 -25.05 52.81 -11.57
N CYS A 5 -25.49 51.60 -11.23
CA CYS A 5 -25.74 50.84 -10.01
C CYS A 5 -26.15 49.43 -10.52
N ARG A 6 -25.75 48.37 -9.81
CA ARG A 6 -26.34 47.00 -9.70
C ARG A 6 -27.45 46.58 -10.70
N ALA A 7 -27.37 45.35 -11.23
CA ALA A 7 -27.98 44.15 -10.61
C ALA A 7 -28.12 42.93 -11.58
N LEU A 8 -27.85 41.74 -11.00
CA LEU A 8 -28.60 40.47 -11.12
C LEU A 8 -28.53 39.55 -12.37
N HIS A 9 -28.38 38.26 -12.05
CA HIS A 9 -28.85 37.02 -12.72
C HIS A 9 -27.92 36.25 -13.70
N ARG A 10 -27.44 35.09 -13.23
CA ARG A 10 -27.36 33.80 -13.98
C ARG A 10 -28.73 33.09 -13.85
N PRO A 11 -29.09 32.02 -14.61
CA PRO A 11 -28.25 31.12 -15.43
C PRO A 11 -28.84 30.72 -16.81
N SER A 12 -28.05 30.05 -17.67
CA SER A 12 -28.60 29.18 -18.72
C SER A 12 -27.65 28.04 -19.06
N SER A 13 -28.16 26.82 -18.90
CA SER A 13 -27.68 25.56 -19.47
C SER A 13 -28.05 25.50 -20.95
N CYS A 14 -27.18 24.94 -21.80
CA CYS A 14 -27.50 24.07 -22.96
C CYS A 14 -26.26 23.86 -23.83
N TYR A 15 -25.73 22.62 -23.88
CA TYR A 15 -24.86 22.19 -24.99
C TYR A 15 -25.48 20.94 -25.63
N ASN A 16 -25.83 21.11 -26.91
CA ASN A 16 -26.47 20.15 -27.79
C ASN A 16 -25.52 19.00 -28.16
N LEU A 17 -25.99 17.76 -27.97
CA LEU A 17 -25.38 16.53 -28.49
C LEU A 17 -25.95 16.21 -29.87
N HIS A 18 -25.13 16.32 -30.92
CA HIS A 18 -25.46 15.79 -32.24
C HIS A 18 -25.32 14.26 -32.25
N ARG A 19 -26.44 13.55 -32.47
CA ARG A 19 -26.49 12.12 -32.80
C ARG A 19 -26.24 11.95 -34.30
N VAL A 20 -25.22 11.17 -34.65
CA VAL A 20 -25.02 10.63 -36.01
C VAL A 20 -25.63 9.23 -36.05
N ARG A 21 -26.52 9.01 -37.04
CA ARG A 21 -27.24 7.77 -37.32
C ARG A 21 -26.41 6.94 -38.29
N VAL A 22 -26.14 5.68 -37.97
CA VAL A 22 -25.49 4.73 -38.90
C VAL A 22 -26.49 3.62 -39.18
N ASP A 23 -26.88 3.51 -40.45
CA ASP A 23 -27.76 2.48 -40.97
C ASP A 23 -27.02 1.16 -41.15
N ALA A 24 -27.54 0.09 -40.55
CA ALA A 24 -27.11 -1.28 -40.82
C ALA A 24 -28.28 -2.04 -41.48
N ARG A 25 -28.07 -2.43 -42.75
CA ARG A 25 -29.03 -3.19 -43.55
C ARG A 25 -29.21 -4.60 -42.99
N ARG A 26 -30.47 -4.98 -42.75
CA ARG A 26 -30.94 -6.34 -42.49
C ARG A 26 -30.91 -7.18 -43.77
N LEU A 27 -30.40 -8.40 -43.67
CA LEU A 27 -30.82 -9.52 -44.53
C LEU A 27 -31.81 -10.40 -43.73
N ARG A 28 -32.90 -10.77 -44.39
CA ARG A 28 -34.02 -11.59 -43.88
C ARG A 28 -33.88 -13.05 -44.34
N PRO A 29 -34.69 -13.99 -43.80
CA PRO A 29 -34.32 -15.37 -43.54
C PRO A 29 -34.90 -16.40 -44.53
N LEU A 30 -34.32 -17.60 -44.49
CA LEU A 30 -34.92 -18.91 -44.84
C LEU A 30 -34.94 -19.70 -43.51
N GLY A 31 -35.93 -20.48 -43.10
CA GLY A 31 -37.21 -20.96 -43.61
C GLY A 31 -37.74 -21.91 -42.51
N SER A 32 -39.05 -21.95 -42.35
CA SER A 32 -39.81 -22.60 -41.27
C SER A 32 -40.14 -24.07 -41.51
N SER A 33 -40.21 -24.87 -40.43
CA SER A 33 -41.24 -25.89 -40.10
C SER A 33 -40.77 -26.64 -38.84
N SER A 34 -41.43 -26.72 -37.68
CA SER A 34 -42.81 -26.88 -37.20
C SER A 34 -43.08 -28.31 -36.69
N LEU A 35 -43.63 -28.36 -35.46
CA LEU A 35 -44.39 -29.43 -34.79
C LEU A 35 -43.57 -30.61 -34.21
N ALA A 36 -43.96 -31.29 -33.14
CA ALA A 36 -44.78 -31.05 -31.95
C ALA A 36 -44.77 -32.38 -31.16
N GLY A 37 -44.91 -32.31 -29.83
CA GLY A 37 -45.75 -33.27 -29.09
C GLY A 37 -45.17 -34.63 -28.64
N ALA A 38 -45.05 -34.73 -27.31
CA ALA A 38 -45.70 -35.75 -26.46
C ALA A 38 -45.14 -37.20 -26.33
N ALA A 39 -44.74 -37.49 -25.09
CA ALA A 39 -45.26 -38.54 -24.18
C ALA A 39 -45.01 -40.05 -24.43
N GLY A 40 -44.80 -40.76 -23.30
CA GLY A 40 -44.92 -42.21 -23.11
C GLY A 40 -43.59 -42.97 -23.24
N GLY A 41 -43.13 -43.84 -22.33
CA GLY A 41 -43.84 -44.60 -21.31
C GLY A 41 -43.71 -46.11 -21.58
N SER A 42 -42.65 -46.73 -21.05
CA SER A 42 -42.52 -48.13 -20.55
C SER A 42 -42.87 -49.35 -21.42
N THR A 43 -42.21 -50.48 -21.05
CA THR A 43 -42.38 -51.89 -21.45
C THR A 43 -41.64 -52.29 -22.74
N GLY A 44 -40.94 -53.43 -22.86
CA GLY A 44 -40.66 -54.54 -21.94
C GLY A 44 -40.20 -55.77 -22.76
N SER A 45 -39.13 -56.44 -22.30
CA SER A 45 -38.74 -57.83 -22.66
C SER A 45 -38.30 -58.08 -24.13
N ASN A 46 -37.48 -59.07 -24.53
CA ASN A 46 -36.81 -60.20 -23.87
C ASN A 46 -35.83 -60.85 -24.88
N ARG A 47 -34.94 -61.73 -24.36
CA ARG A 47 -34.23 -62.87 -25.03
C ARG A 47 -32.94 -62.54 -25.80
N ASN A 48 -31.77 -62.94 -25.27
CA ASN A 48 -31.06 -64.26 -25.40
C ASN A 48 -30.09 -64.22 -26.60
N ALA A 49 -28.88 -64.78 -26.59
CA ALA A 49 -28.07 -65.51 -25.62
C ALA A 49 -26.63 -65.62 -26.20
N ASP A 50 -25.74 -66.22 -25.41
CA ASP A 50 -24.46 -66.88 -25.74
C ASP A 50 -23.22 -65.99 -25.93
N ALA A 51 -22.26 -65.92 -24.99
CA ALA A 51 -21.40 -66.93 -24.35
C ALA A 51 -20.17 -67.35 -25.20
N LYS A 52 -18.99 -66.81 -24.85
CA LYS A 52 -17.79 -67.55 -24.37
C LYS A 52 -16.54 -66.66 -24.45
N GLY A 53 -15.74 -66.68 -23.37
CA GLY A 53 -14.50 -65.94 -23.21
C GLY A 53 -13.27 -66.62 -23.83
N PRO A 54 -12.09 -66.52 -23.19
CA PRO A 54 -11.07 -65.53 -23.57
C PRO A 54 -9.78 -66.19 -24.10
N GLY A 55 -8.97 -65.43 -24.84
CA GLY A 55 -7.64 -65.87 -25.26
C GLY A 55 -6.77 -64.71 -25.74
N SER A 56 -5.72 -64.42 -24.99
CA SER A 56 -4.54 -63.63 -25.40
C SER A 56 -3.34 -64.60 -25.51
N PRO A 57 -2.15 -64.19 -25.98
CA PRO A 57 -1.81 -63.28 -27.07
C PRO A 57 -0.86 -63.96 -28.10
N GLY A 58 -0.92 -63.57 -29.37
CA GLY A 58 -0.03 -64.09 -30.43
C GLY A 58 0.86 -62.99 -31.01
N VAL A 59 2.16 -63.11 -30.75
CA VAL A 59 3.24 -62.34 -31.37
C VAL A 59 3.44 -62.81 -32.81
N VAL A 60 3.41 -61.89 -33.78
CA VAL A 60 4.00 -62.11 -35.12
C VAL A 60 4.70 -60.82 -35.58
N GLN A 61 6.02 -60.92 -35.76
CA GLN A 61 6.86 -59.96 -36.46
C GLN A 61 6.61 -60.04 -37.97
N ILE A 62 6.51 -58.90 -38.65
CA ILE A 62 6.88 -58.77 -40.07
C ILE A 62 7.68 -57.48 -40.25
N SER A 63 8.86 -57.66 -40.84
CA SER A 63 9.85 -56.69 -41.29
C SER A 63 9.44 -55.95 -42.57
N HIS A 64 9.76 -54.66 -42.69
CA HIS A 64 10.70 -54.15 -43.72
C HIS A 64 10.94 -52.63 -43.57
N GLN A 65 12.24 -52.29 -43.49
CA GLN A 65 12.94 -51.14 -44.07
C GLN A 65 12.28 -49.74 -44.11
N ASN A 66 12.88 -48.79 -43.38
CA ASN A 66 13.58 -47.66 -44.02
C ASN A 66 14.53 -46.95 -43.04
N ARG A 67 15.82 -46.90 -43.41
CA ARG A 67 16.88 -46.17 -42.71
C ARG A 67 16.94 -44.75 -43.26
N PHE A 68 16.96 -43.75 -42.37
CA PHE A 68 17.49 -42.42 -42.69
C PHE A 68 18.57 -42.06 -41.66
N ARG A 69 19.83 -42.02 -42.12
CA ARG A 69 20.99 -41.45 -41.46
C ARG A 69 21.16 -40.03 -42.02
N LEU A 70 21.21 -39.02 -41.15
CA LEU A 70 21.62 -37.67 -41.52
C LEU A 70 23.09 -37.48 -41.14
N GLN A 71 23.89 -37.12 -42.14
CA GLN A 71 25.33 -36.86 -42.09
C GLN A 71 25.62 -35.49 -41.48
N PHE A 72 26.68 -35.43 -40.66
CA PHE A 72 27.32 -34.20 -40.20
C PHE A 72 28.46 -33.84 -41.15
N PRO A 73 28.63 -32.56 -41.56
CA PRO A 73 29.87 -32.12 -42.18
C PRO A 73 30.85 -31.63 -41.11
N GLN A 74 32.01 -32.27 -41.03
CA GLN A 74 33.23 -31.67 -40.49
C GLN A 74 33.97 -30.97 -41.63
N LEU A 75 34.54 -29.78 -41.40
CA LEU A 75 35.86 -29.39 -41.90
C LEU A 75 36.41 -28.13 -41.18
N ALA A 76 37.65 -28.29 -40.74
CA ALA A 76 38.67 -27.37 -40.21
C ALA A 76 39.08 -26.27 -41.24
N LEU A 77 39.86 -25.20 -41.02
CA LEU A 77 40.46 -24.44 -39.90
C LEU A 77 41.22 -23.24 -40.55
N ARG A 78 41.42 -22.16 -39.78
CA ARG A 78 42.48 -21.11 -39.87
C ARG A 78 42.27 -19.76 -40.63
N ARG A 79 42.32 -18.71 -39.77
CA ARG A 79 43.07 -17.43 -39.82
C ARG A 79 42.72 -16.37 -40.88
N ARG A 80 42.20 -15.24 -40.39
CA ARG A 80 42.87 -13.92 -40.49
C ARG A 80 42.58 -13.07 -39.25
N LEU A 81 43.66 -12.51 -38.71
CA LEU A 81 43.71 -11.55 -37.61
C LEU A 81 43.39 -10.14 -38.11
N GLY A 82 42.82 -9.33 -37.22
CA GLY A 82 43.13 -7.91 -37.15
C GLY A 82 42.18 -6.99 -37.91
N GLN A 83 41.14 -6.52 -37.24
CA GLN A 83 40.80 -5.10 -37.15
C GLN A 83 39.60 -4.92 -36.21
N LEU A 84 39.62 -3.79 -35.48
CA LEU A 84 38.60 -3.29 -34.56
C LEU A 84 38.71 -3.78 -33.12
N SER A 85 39.88 -3.51 -32.55
CA SER A 85 40.02 -3.04 -31.17
C SER A 85 39.33 -1.68 -31.00
N CYS A 86 38.10 -1.68 -30.47
CA CYS A 86 37.52 -0.57 -29.71
C CYS A 86 36.19 -1.02 -29.09
N MET A 87 35.94 -0.62 -27.84
CA MET A 87 34.75 -0.86 -27.02
C MET A 87 34.82 -2.09 -26.10
N SER A 88 35.33 -1.81 -24.89
CA SER A 88 35.13 -2.53 -23.64
C SER A 88 33.67 -2.96 -23.43
N ARG A 89 33.43 -4.27 -23.32
CA ARG A 89 32.18 -4.85 -22.80
C ARG A 89 32.17 -4.79 -21.27
N PRO A 90 31.07 -4.40 -20.61
CA PRO A 90 30.78 -4.89 -19.28
C PRO A 90 30.06 -6.24 -19.38
N THR A 91 30.42 -7.14 -18.46
CA THR A 91 29.86 -8.46 -18.23
C THR A 91 28.33 -8.46 -18.14
N ALA A 92 27.67 -9.06 -19.13
CA ALA A 92 26.24 -9.38 -19.07
C ALA A 92 26.02 -10.54 -18.08
N ARG A 93 25.44 -10.25 -16.92
CA ARG A 93 24.91 -11.27 -16.02
C ARG A 93 23.67 -11.89 -16.64
N LEU A 94 23.71 -13.18 -16.95
CA LEU A 94 22.51 -14.00 -17.08
C LEU A 94 21.74 -13.93 -15.75
N ARG A 95 20.72 -13.09 -15.69
CA ARG A 95 19.68 -13.11 -14.65
C ARG A 95 18.37 -13.45 -15.33
N SER A 96 18.29 -14.69 -15.81
CA SER A 96 17.05 -15.29 -16.28
C SER A 96 16.17 -15.62 -15.08
N TRP A 97 15.03 -14.91 -15.00
CA TRP A 97 13.71 -15.38 -14.57
C TRP A 97 13.62 -16.64 -13.68
N PRO A 98 12.89 -16.53 -12.55
CA PRO A 98 11.47 -16.84 -12.65
C PRO A 98 10.57 -15.80 -11.98
N LEU A 99 9.96 -14.94 -12.81
CA LEU A 99 8.84 -14.06 -12.45
C LEU A 99 7.47 -14.75 -12.63
N SER A 100 7.44 -16.05 -12.90
CA SER A 100 6.21 -16.74 -13.31
C SER A 100 5.41 -17.37 -12.16
N PHE A 101 5.94 -17.44 -10.93
CA PHE A 101 5.22 -18.05 -9.81
C PHE A 101 4.61 -17.02 -8.84
N LEU A 102 5.21 -15.84 -8.67
CA LEU A 102 4.64 -14.76 -7.85
C LEU A 102 3.63 -13.86 -8.59
N HIS A 103 3.43 -14.07 -9.88
CA HIS A 103 2.34 -13.45 -10.67
C HIS A 103 0.94 -14.02 -10.36
N TYR A 104 0.83 -15.02 -9.46
CA TYR A 104 -0.35 -15.86 -9.29
C TYR A 104 -1.20 -15.66 -8.02
N ILE A 105 -0.92 -14.67 -7.14
CA ILE A 105 -1.88 -14.29 -6.07
C ILE A 105 -2.89 -13.24 -6.60
N LEU A 106 -3.69 -13.70 -7.58
CA LEU A 106 -4.96 -13.18 -8.14
C LEU A 106 -4.95 -11.93 -9.08
N PRO A 107 -5.87 -11.88 -10.08
CA PRO A 107 -5.47 -11.80 -11.48
C PRO A 107 -5.75 -10.44 -12.13
N PHE A 108 -4.68 -9.74 -12.52
CA PHE A 108 -4.72 -8.79 -13.65
C PHE A 108 -4.35 -9.47 -14.98
N ALA A 109 -3.87 -10.73 -14.95
CA ALA A 109 -3.34 -11.41 -16.12
C ALA A 109 -4.42 -12.05 -17.04
N VAL A 110 -5.64 -12.27 -16.55
CA VAL A 110 -6.78 -12.72 -17.40
C VAL A 110 -7.31 -11.58 -18.29
N LEU A 111 -6.93 -10.33 -18.02
CA LEU A 111 -7.35 -9.15 -18.80
C LEU A 111 -6.37 -8.76 -19.91
N LYS A 112 -5.38 -9.60 -20.26
CA LYS A 112 -4.46 -9.31 -21.38
C LYS A 112 -5.13 -9.15 -22.76
N PRO A 113 -6.36 -9.63 -23.05
CA PRO A 113 -7.05 -9.22 -24.28
C PRO A 113 -7.65 -7.80 -24.21
N PHE A 114 -7.77 -7.18 -23.03
CA PHE A 114 -8.43 -5.88 -22.84
C PHE A 114 -7.48 -4.68 -22.85
N ALA A 115 -6.17 -4.90 -22.95
CA ALA A 115 -5.17 -3.83 -23.01
C ALA A 115 -5.23 -2.99 -24.31
N LYS A 116 -6.05 -3.40 -25.30
CA LYS A 116 -6.34 -2.62 -26.51
C LYS A 116 -7.56 -1.69 -26.38
N VAL A 117 -8.28 -1.73 -25.26
CA VAL A 117 -9.38 -0.79 -25.00
C VAL A 117 -8.82 0.33 -24.12
N GLY A 118 -8.82 1.56 -24.63
CA GLY A 118 -8.31 2.75 -23.94
C GLY A 118 -9.07 3.04 -22.63
N TRP A 119 -8.69 2.38 -21.55
CA TRP A 119 -9.30 2.58 -20.24
C TRP A 119 -8.78 3.88 -19.62
N ARG A 120 -9.68 4.87 -19.52
CA ARG A 120 -9.43 6.14 -18.82
C ARG A 120 -8.99 5.89 -17.37
N PRO A 121 -8.10 6.72 -16.78
CA PRO A 121 -7.58 6.54 -15.42
C PRO A 121 -8.66 6.35 -14.35
N THR A 122 -9.81 6.99 -14.53
CA THR A 122 -10.96 6.96 -13.62
C THR A 122 -11.57 5.58 -13.45
N SER A 123 -11.59 4.73 -14.50
CA SER A 123 -12.17 3.38 -14.38
C SER A 123 -11.31 2.46 -13.51
N ARG A 124 -9.99 2.61 -13.57
CA ARG A 124 -9.03 1.82 -12.77
C ARG A 124 -9.15 2.10 -11.28
N VAL A 125 -9.28 3.37 -10.89
CA VAL A 125 -9.43 3.75 -9.47
C VAL A 125 -10.76 3.24 -8.91
N THR A 126 -11.85 3.36 -9.67
CA THR A 126 -13.16 2.86 -9.24
C THR A 126 -13.14 1.36 -9.03
N ILE A 127 -12.55 0.59 -9.95
CA ILE A 127 -12.41 -0.86 -9.82
C ILE A 127 -11.49 -1.24 -8.65
N TYR A 128 -10.43 -0.48 -8.41
CA TYR A 128 -9.57 -0.73 -7.26
C TYR A 128 -10.29 -0.47 -5.94
N LYS A 129 -11.13 0.59 -5.87
CA LYS A 129 -11.96 0.91 -4.70
C LYS A 129 -13.06 -0.13 -4.43
N THR A 130 -13.48 -0.94 -5.41
CA THR A 130 -14.45 -2.03 -5.18
C THR A 130 -13.82 -3.30 -4.63
N ILE A 131 -12.49 -3.44 -4.65
CA ILE A 131 -11.81 -4.59 -4.05
C ILE A 131 -12.03 -4.58 -2.53
N PRO A 132 -12.48 -5.70 -1.91
CA PRO A 132 -12.73 -5.77 -0.48
C PRO A 132 -11.42 -5.88 0.31
N THR A 133 -10.62 -4.81 0.26
CA THR A 133 -9.25 -4.74 0.80
C THR A 133 -9.18 -5.07 2.29
N ARG A 134 -10.21 -4.74 3.08
CA ARG A 134 -10.29 -5.13 4.51
C ARG A 134 -10.50 -6.62 4.70
N LEU A 135 -11.34 -7.27 3.88
CA LEU A 135 -11.53 -8.73 3.95
C LEU A 135 -10.23 -9.44 3.61
N LEU A 136 -9.57 -9.03 2.52
CA LEU A 136 -8.27 -9.56 2.12
C LEU A 136 -7.21 -9.34 3.20
N SER A 137 -7.15 -8.15 3.80
CA SER A 137 -6.19 -7.84 4.86
C SER A 137 -6.43 -8.67 6.12
N ARG A 138 -7.69 -8.97 6.48
CA ARG A 138 -8.01 -9.88 7.59
C ARG A 138 -7.66 -11.33 7.28
N ALA A 139 -7.98 -11.81 6.07
CA ALA A 139 -7.61 -13.15 5.63
C ALA A 139 -6.09 -13.34 5.63
N TRP A 140 -5.35 -12.35 5.10
CA TRP A 140 -3.90 -12.31 5.12
C TRP A 140 -3.34 -12.25 6.55
N GLY A 141 -3.94 -11.43 7.42
CA GLY A 141 -3.57 -11.37 8.84
C GLY A 141 -3.73 -12.72 9.54
N ARG A 142 -4.83 -13.44 9.29
CA ARG A 142 -5.05 -14.80 9.81
C ARG A 142 -4.01 -15.79 9.27
N LEU A 143 -3.73 -15.73 7.96
CA LEU A 143 -2.71 -16.57 7.33
C LEU A 143 -1.32 -16.34 7.93
N ASN A 144 -0.94 -15.08 8.19
CA ASN A 144 0.36 -14.73 8.77
C ASN A 144 0.52 -15.14 10.22
N GLN A 145 -0.58 -15.48 10.91
CA GLN A 145 -0.57 -15.99 12.28
C GLN A 145 -0.55 -17.52 12.33
N VAL A 146 -0.67 -18.21 11.19
CA VAL A 146 -0.56 -19.67 11.14
C VAL A 146 0.88 -20.08 11.38
N ASP A 147 1.08 -20.93 12.39
CA ASP A 147 2.39 -21.49 12.70
C ASP A 147 2.85 -22.42 11.58
N LEU A 148 4.02 -22.11 11.03
CA LEU A 148 4.64 -22.87 9.96
C LEU A 148 5.40 -24.06 10.55
N PRO A 149 5.31 -25.25 9.94
CA PRO A 149 6.18 -26.37 10.27
C PRO A 149 7.66 -25.99 10.14
N VAL A 150 8.51 -26.49 11.04
CA VAL A 150 9.93 -26.08 11.14
C VAL A 150 10.69 -26.26 9.82
N TRP A 151 10.39 -27.32 9.07
CA TRP A 151 11.00 -27.61 7.76
C TRP A 151 10.61 -26.59 6.67
N LEU A 152 9.45 -25.93 6.81
CA LEU A 152 8.92 -24.97 5.84
C LEU A 152 9.31 -23.51 6.16
N ARG A 153 9.70 -23.22 7.41
CA ARG A 153 10.13 -21.87 7.86
C ARG A 153 11.29 -21.34 7.02
N LYS A 154 12.39 -22.08 6.96
CA LYS A 154 13.61 -21.66 6.25
C LYS A 154 13.36 -21.36 4.75
N PRO A 155 12.71 -22.22 3.95
CA PRO A 155 12.46 -21.92 2.54
C PRO A 155 11.51 -20.73 2.33
N ILE A 156 10.41 -20.63 3.11
CA ILE A 156 9.47 -19.51 2.98
C ILE A 156 10.14 -18.18 3.35
N TYR A 157 10.82 -18.11 4.49
CA TYR A 157 11.48 -16.89 4.91
C TYR A 157 12.66 -16.54 4.02
N SER A 158 13.41 -17.52 3.51
CA SER A 158 14.49 -17.27 2.54
C SER A 158 13.94 -16.69 1.24
N LEU A 159 12.80 -17.21 0.74
CA LEU A 159 12.13 -16.64 -0.42
C LEU A 159 11.70 -15.20 -0.14
N TYR A 160 11.11 -14.93 1.03
CA TYR A 160 10.70 -13.58 1.42
C TYR A 160 11.87 -12.61 1.49
N ILE A 161 12.97 -13.01 2.14
CA ILE A 161 14.22 -12.25 2.25
C ILE A 161 14.76 -11.91 0.87
N TRP A 162 14.77 -12.89 -0.03
CA TRP A 162 15.22 -12.69 -1.40
C TRP A 162 14.30 -11.76 -2.20
N THR A 163 12.99 -11.89 -2.06
CA THR A 163 12.02 -11.06 -2.79
C THR A 163 12.01 -9.60 -2.35
N PHE A 164 12.17 -9.33 -1.05
CA PHE A 164 12.02 -8.00 -0.47
C PHE A 164 13.33 -7.37 -0.01
N GLY A 165 14.45 -8.09 -0.10
CA GLY A 165 15.78 -7.59 0.26
C GLY A 165 15.94 -7.34 1.76
N VAL A 166 15.38 -8.23 2.60
CA VAL A 166 15.44 -8.10 4.06
C VAL A 166 16.87 -8.32 4.56
N ASN A 167 17.42 -7.39 5.33
CA ASN A 167 18.73 -7.57 5.96
C ASN A 167 18.59 -8.32 7.31
N MET A 168 18.91 -9.62 7.32
CA MET A 168 18.83 -10.44 8.53
C MET A 168 19.99 -10.20 9.52
N LYS A 169 21.12 -9.62 9.08
CA LYS A 169 22.26 -9.36 9.98
C LYS A 169 21.93 -8.35 11.09
N GLU A 170 20.93 -7.51 10.83
CA GLU A 170 20.45 -6.48 11.76
C GLU A 170 19.37 -7.01 12.72
N ALA A 171 18.80 -8.19 12.45
CA ALA A 171 17.79 -8.80 13.31
C ALA A 171 18.41 -9.32 14.62
N ALA A 172 17.68 -9.20 15.72
CA ALA A 172 18.12 -9.70 17.03
C ALA A 172 18.30 -11.23 17.02
N VAL A 173 17.46 -11.94 16.29
CA VAL A 173 17.56 -13.37 16.04
C VAL A 173 17.79 -13.60 14.55
N GLU A 174 18.95 -14.12 14.18
CA GLU A 174 19.28 -14.35 12.76
C GLU A 174 18.72 -15.69 12.26
N ASP A 175 18.48 -16.64 13.16
CA ASP A 175 17.96 -17.95 12.80
C ASP A 175 16.49 -17.88 12.36
N LEU A 176 16.25 -18.26 11.11
CA LEU A 176 14.94 -18.28 10.49
C LEU A 176 14.01 -19.34 11.08
N GLN A 177 14.55 -20.39 11.70
CA GLN A 177 13.73 -21.45 12.31
C GLN A 177 13.06 -21.00 13.60
N HIS A 178 13.57 -19.94 14.25
CA HIS A 178 13.01 -19.41 15.48
C HIS A 178 11.60 -18.82 15.30
N TYR A 179 11.38 -18.12 14.19
CA TYR A 179 10.11 -17.48 13.90
C TYR A 179 9.01 -18.51 13.62
N LYS A 180 7.92 -18.48 14.38
CA LYS A 180 6.84 -19.46 14.27
C LYS A 180 5.99 -19.24 13.02
N ASN A 181 5.74 -17.99 12.69
CA ASN A 181 4.85 -17.58 11.60
C ASN A 181 5.35 -16.31 10.90
N LEU A 182 4.73 -15.95 9.78
CA LEU A 182 5.19 -14.80 8.98
C LEU A 182 5.00 -13.47 9.72
N GLY A 183 3.96 -13.37 10.55
CA GLY A 183 3.70 -12.17 11.36
C GLY A 183 4.79 -11.92 12.42
N GLU A 184 5.36 -12.96 13.01
CA GLU A 184 6.49 -12.85 13.94
C GLU A 184 7.78 -12.46 13.21
N PHE A 185 8.08 -13.09 12.07
CA PHE A 185 9.22 -12.72 11.22
C PHE A 185 9.15 -11.25 10.77
N PHE A 186 7.95 -10.80 10.42
CA PHE A 186 7.72 -9.42 9.99
C PHE A 186 7.97 -8.39 11.10
N ARG A 187 7.60 -8.75 12.34
CA ARG A 187 7.81 -7.94 13.56
C ARG A 187 9.10 -8.29 14.29
N ARG A 188 10.09 -8.84 13.57
CA ARG A 188 11.41 -9.16 14.14
C ARG A 188 11.97 -7.94 14.87
N LYS A 189 12.51 -8.16 16.06
CA LYS A 189 13.28 -7.14 16.77
C LYS A 189 14.62 -6.96 16.08
N LEU A 190 15.15 -5.74 16.09
CA LEU A 190 16.50 -5.45 15.63
C LEU A 190 17.49 -5.52 16.80
N LYS A 191 18.78 -5.70 16.49
CA LYS A 191 19.85 -5.57 17.48
C LYS A 191 19.90 -4.13 17.99
N PRO A 192 20.14 -3.88 19.30
CA PRO A 192 20.21 -2.52 19.84
C PRO A 192 21.22 -1.63 19.11
N GLN A 193 22.38 -2.19 18.73
CA GLN A 193 23.43 -1.47 18.01
C GLN A 193 23.11 -1.21 16.52
N ALA A 194 22.04 -1.79 15.95
CA ALA A 194 21.72 -1.63 14.53
C ALA A 194 21.09 -0.26 14.21
N ARG A 195 20.54 0.44 15.22
CA ARG A 195 19.84 1.72 15.06
C ARG A 195 20.27 2.69 16.17
N PRO A 196 21.48 3.28 16.09
CA PRO A 196 21.86 4.34 17.01
C PRO A 196 20.93 5.55 16.80
N VAL A 197 20.42 6.10 17.90
CA VAL A 197 19.59 7.30 17.89
C VAL A 197 20.49 8.53 17.83
N CYS A 198 20.21 9.46 16.92
CA CYS A 198 20.93 10.71 16.84
C CYS A 198 20.61 11.62 18.04
N ASP A 199 21.62 11.96 18.84
CA ASP A 199 21.44 12.83 20.01
C ASP A 199 21.39 14.32 19.64
N SER A 200 22.17 14.75 18.64
CA SER A 200 22.34 16.17 18.29
C SER A 200 21.12 16.81 17.63
N HIS A 201 20.22 16.04 17.02
CA HIS A 201 19.05 16.57 16.32
C HIS A 201 17.78 16.41 17.15
N CYS A 202 16.88 17.38 17.00
CA CYS A 202 15.64 17.45 17.76
C CYS A 202 14.57 16.49 17.24
N VAL A 203 14.61 16.17 15.94
CA VAL A 203 13.65 15.27 15.29
C VAL A 203 14.41 14.22 14.50
N ILE A 204 14.15 12.95 14.80
CA ILE A 204 14.69 11.79 14.11
C ILE A 204 13.61 11.07 13.30
N SER A 205 14.02 10.22 12.37
CA SER A 205 13.10 9.35 11.64
C SER A 205 12.43 8.38 12.62
N PRO A 206 11.09 8.28 12.62
CA PRO A 206 10.37 7.39 13.52
C PRO A 206 10.43 5.92 13.06
N ALA A 207 10.80 5.66 11.81
CA ALA A 207 10.79 4.32 11.22
C ALA A 207 11.84 4.16 10.13
N ASP A 208 12.13 2.91 9.77
CA ASP A 208 12.87 2.58 8.56
C ASP A 208 11.95 2.73 7.34
N GLY A 209 12.42 3.33 6.26
CA GLY A 209 11.62 3.41 5.06
C GLY A 209 12.19 4.31 3.98
N LYS A 210 11.29 4.85 3.16
CA LYS A 210 11.58 5.81 2.11
C LYS A 210 10.82 7.10 2.37
N ILE A 211 11.52 8.23 2.30
CA ILE A 211 10.90 9.55 2.34
C ILE A 211 10.09 9.76 1.05
N LEU A 212 8.78 9.95 1.17
CA LEU A 212 7.91 10.23 0.01
C LEU A 212 7.83 11.73 -0.27
N HIS A 213 7.52 12.51 0.77
CA HIS A 213 7.42 13.95 0.72
C HIS A 213 7.74 14.54 2.10
N PHE A 214 8.28 15.75 2.12
CA PHE A 214 8.53 16.53 3.31
C PHE A 214 8.54 18.01 2.94
N GLY A 215 8.33 18.88 3.92
CA GLY A 215 8.41 20.32 3.72
C GLY A 215 7.48 21.09 4.65
N ARG A 216 7.42 22.41 4.44
CA ARG A 216 6.46 23.30 5.09
C ARG A 216 5.07 23.07 4.50
N VAL A 217 4.07 22.98 5.36
CA VAL A 217 2.66 22.92 4.96
C VAL A 217 2.25 24.29 4.43
N LYS A 218 1.61 24.29 3.26
CA LYS A 218 1.05 25.51 2.65
C LYS A 218 -0.44 25.29 2.41
N ASN A 219 -1.26 26.29 2.71
CA ASN A 219 -2.71 26.30 2.45
C ASN A 219 -3.49 25.12 3.06
N CYS A 220 -3.07 24.59 4.21
CA CYS A 220 -3.64 23.37 4.81
C CYS A 220 -3.66 22.14 3.93
N GLU A 221 -2.85 22.10 2.88
CA GLU A 221 -2.69 20.95 2.02
C GLU A 221 -1.33 20.30 2.24
N VAL A 222 -1.32 18.98 2.23
CA VAL A 222 -0.11 18.18 2.32
C VAL A 222 0.04 17.35 1.07
N GLU A 223 1.24 17.36 0.49
CA GLU A 223 1.56 16.49 -0.63
C GLU A 223 1.73 15.03 -0.17
N GLN A 224 0.93 14.15 -0.76
CA GLN A 224 0.99 12.70 -0.56
C GLN A 224 2.19 12.09 -1.31
N VAL A 225 2.22 12.38 -2.62
CA VAL A 225 3.26 12.04 -3.59
C VAL A 225 3.18 13.11 -4.68
N LYS A 226 4.31 13.48 -5.29
CA LYS A 226 4.44 14.49 -6.36
C LYS A 226 3.13 14.80 -7.10
N GLY A 227 2.53 15.95 -6.79
CA GLY A 227 1.34 16.48 -7.47
C GLY A 227 -0.02 15.95 -7.01
N VAL A 228 -0.07 15.15 -5.94
CA VAL A 228 -1.32 14.70 -5.31
C VAL A 228 -1.35 15.19 -3.86
N THR A 229 -2.25 16.11 -3.55
CA THR A 229 -2.43 16.69 -2.21
C THR A 229 -3.63 16.08 -1.46
N TYR A 230 -3.66 16.31 -0.16
CA TYR A 230 -4.82 16.07 0.71
C TYR A 230 -4.96 17.18 1.75
N SER A 231 -6.20 17.46 2.16
CA SER A 231 -6.49 18.45 3.21
C SER A 231 -6.08 17.94 4.60
N LEU A 232 -5.40 18.79 5.36
CA LEU A 232 -5.05 18.55 6.77
C LEU A 232 -6.28 18.40 7.65
N GLU A 233 -7.31 19.20 7.42
CA GLU A 233 -8.55 19.15 8.18
C GLU A 233 -9.23 17.79 7.99
N THR A 234 -9.25 17.27 6.75
CA THR A 234 -9.79 15.93 6.49
C THR A 234 -8.90 14.84 7.09
N PHE A 235 -7.59 15.06 7.16
CA PHE A 235 -6.62 14.09 7.65
C PHE A 235 -6.60 13.98 9.19
N LEU A 236 -6.53 15.10 9.91
CA LEU A 236 -6.56 15.16 11.37
C LEU A 236 -7.99 15.15 11.93
N GLY A 237 -8.97 15.52 11.11
CA GLY A 237 -10.36 15.77 11.53
C GLY A 237 -10.50 17.09 12.29
N PRO A 238 -11.71 17.39 12.78
CA PRO A 238 -11.98 18.63 13.52
C PRO A 238 -11.17 18.73 14.82
N CYS A 239 -10.61 19.90 15.13
CA CYS A 239 -9.81 20.15 16.35
C CYS A 239 -10.69 20.23 17.62
N THR A 240 -11.37 19.14 17.97
CA THR A 240 -12.23 19.06 19.17
C THR A 240 -11.42 18.88 20.46
N TRP A 241 -10.12 18.61 20.36
CA TRP A 241 -9.21 18.47 21.51
C TRP A 241 -8.72 19.79 22.10
N THR A 242 -8.96 20.91 21.40
CA THR A 242 -8.63 22.25 21.91
C THR A 242 -9.92 22.88 22.44
N GLU A 243 -10.34 22.47 23.65
CA GLU A 243 -11.58 22.94 24.28
C GLU A 243 -11.68 24.48 24.38
N ASN A 244 -10.54 25.18 24.41
CA ASN A 244 -10.47 26.64 24.48
C ASN A 244 -10.60 27.39 23.14
N LEU A 245 -10.49 26.73 21.98
CA LEU A 245 -10.63 27.39 20.67
C LEU A 245 -12.07 27.42 20.15
N ALA A 246 -12.94 26.55 20.67
CA ALA A 246 -14.34 26.47 20.23
C ALA A 246 -15.23 27.56 20.87
N ILE A 247 -14.81 28.15 21.99
CA ILE A 247 -15.62 29.10 22.78
C ILE A 247 -15.57 30.52 22.19
N ASN A 248 -14.54 30.86 21.41
CA ASN A 248 -14.36 32.19 20.78
C ASN A 248 -14.45 32.15 19.25
N ARG A 249 -15.24 31.24 18.68
CA ARG A 249 -15.53 31.28 17.24
C ARG A 249 -16.73 32.18 17.00
N ASP A 250 -16.48 33.36 16.47
CA ASP A 250 -17.46 33.98 15.58
C ASP A 250 -17.64 33.06 14.36
N GLU A 251 -18.88 32.74 14.00
CA GLU A 251 -19.21 31.80 12.91
C GLU A 251 -18.67 32.23 11.52
N ASP A 252 -18.17 33.46 11.41
CA ASP A 252 -17.67 34.08 10.17
C ASP A 252 -16.13 34.12 10.01
N ASP A 253 -15.34 33.77 11.05
CA ASP A 253 -13.88 33.72 10.92
C ASP A 253 -13.42 32.30 10.55
N HIS A 254 -13.43 32.00 9.25
CA HIS A 254 -12.76 30.82 8.69
C HIS A 254 -11.24 30.98 8.73
N GLY A 255 -10.69 31.20 9.93
CA GLY A 255 -9.26 31.15 10.18
C GLY A 255 -8.69 29.84 9.62
N ASN A 256 -7.65 29.96 8.80
CA ASN A 256 -6.98 28.86 8.13
C ASN A 256 -6.70 27.73 9.16
N PHE A 257 -7.08 26.47 8.90
CA PHE A 257 -6.96 25.35 9.86
C PHE A 257 -5.52 25.19 10.42
N GLN A 258 -4.52 25.63 9.66
CA GLN A 258 -3.12 25.73 10.05
C GLN A 258 -2.89 26.68 11.24
N ASN A 259 -3.61 27.81 11.31
CA ASN A 259 -3.54 28.76 12.42
C ASN A 259 -4.09 28.17 13.72
N LEU A 260 -4.97 27.16 13.65
CA LEU A 260 -5.45 26.43 14.82
C LEU A 260 -4.41 25.44 15.35
N LEU A 261 -3.44 25.04 14.52
CA LEU A 261 -2.40 24.08 14.86
C LEU A 261 -1.10 24.77 15.27
N VAL A 262 -0.76 25.90 14.67
CA VAL A 262 0.41 26.69 15.05
C VAL A 262 0.08 27.48 16.31
N THR A 263 0.69 27.08 17.42
CA THR A 263 0.38 27.61 18.76
C THR A 263 1.32 28.74 19.21
N LYS A 264 2.51 28.85 18.62
CA LYS A 264 3.52 29.84 18.98
C LYS A 264 3.80 30.80 17.83
N GLU A 265 4.05 32.06 18.17
CA GLU A 265 4.47 33.07 17.19
C GLU A 265 5.85 32.77 16.61
N GLY A 266 6.04 33.04 15.31
CA GLY A 266 7.30 32.77 14.58
C GLY A 266 7.53 31.30 14.23
N ASN A 267 6.55 30.44 14.48
CA ASN A 267 6.58 29.04 14.09
C ASN A 267 5.74 28.76 12.86
N GLU A 268 6.07 27.65 12.21
CA GLU A 268 5.44 27.15 11.01
C GLU A 268 5.16 25.66 11.12
N LEU A 269 4.18 25.21 10.33
CA LEU A 269 3.81 23.80 10.31
C LEU A 269 4.62 23.05 9.26
N TYR A 270 5.26 21.97 9.68
CA TYR A 270 6.05 21.09 8.82
C TYR A 270 5.46 19.70 8.78
N HIS A 271 5.75 18.98 7.70
CA HIS A 271 5.32 17.60 7.56
C HIS A 271 6.41 16.71 6.94
N CYS A 272 6.36 15.42 7.25
CA CYS A 272 7.24 14.42 6.66
C CYS A 272 6.50 13.08 6.53
N VAL A 273 6.53 12.50 5.33
CA VAL A 273 5.85 11.26 4.98
C VAL A 273 6.88 10.17 4.74
N VAL A 274 6.87 9.14 5.58
CA VAL A 274 7.78 7.99 5.53
C VAL A 274 7.00 6.74 5.16
N TYR A 275 7.35 6.13 4.02
CA TYR A 275 6.77 4.88 3.55
C TYR A 275 7.63 3.69 3.95
N LEU A 276 7.02 2.69 4.60
CA LEU A 276 7.64 1.45 5.00
C LEU A 276 7.37 0.38 3.94
N ALA A 277 8.41 -0.02 3.21
CA ALA A 277 8.30 -1.10 2.23
C ALA A 277 8.31 -2.46 2.94
N PRO A 278 7.75 -3.54 2.35
CA PRO A 278 7.64 -4.84 3.03
C PRO A 278 8.94 -5.43 3.59
N GLY A 279 10.10 -5.07 3.03
CA GLY A 279 11.40 -5.53 3.53
C GLY A 279 11.94 -4.78 4.76
N ASP A 280 11.38 -3.61 5.06
CA ASP A 280 11.87 -2.71 6.10
C ASP A 280 11.48 -3.20 7.51
N TYR A 281 11.94 -2.49 8.54
CA TYR A 281 11.53 -2.71 9.91
C TYR A 281 10.21 -1.98 10.20
N HIS A 282 9.21 -2.70 10.72
CA HIS A 282 7.82 -2.21 10.78
C HIS A 282 7.35 -1.80 12.19
N CYS A 283 8.28 -1.69 13.15
CA CYS A 283 8.00 -0.90 14.33
C CYS A 283 8.35 0.56 14.03
N PHE A 284 7.62 1.45 14.69
CA PHE A 284 7.88 2.87 14.68
C PHE A 284 8.01 3.38 16.11
N HIS A 285 8.73 4.48 16.23
CA HIS A 285 9.25 5.00 17.47
C HIS A 285 8.94 6.48 17.59
N SER A 286 9.10 7.01 18.79
CA SER A 286 8.95 8.42 19.04
C SER A 286 10.07 9.21 18.35
N PRO A 287 9.73 10.17 17.47
CA PRO A 287 10.74 10.93 16.71
C PRO A 287 11.41 12.05 17.53
N THR A 288 10.82 12.46 18.64
CA THR A 288 11.29 13.51 19.55
C THR A 288 10.81 13.20 20.97
N ASP A 289 11.26 13.96 21.95
CA ASP A 289 10.56 14.09 23.22
C ASP A 289 9.26 14.88 22.99
N TRP A 290 8.12 14.30 23.38
CA TRP A 290 6.81 14.92 23.25
C TRP A 290 5.78 14.23 24.15
N ARG A 291 4.64 14.88 24.31
CA ARG A 291 3.55 14.47 25.19
C ARG A 291 2.32 14.22 24.36
N VAL A 292 1.86 12.98 24.32
CA VAL A 292 0.65 12.58 23.59
C VAL A 292 -0.58 12.84 24.46
N VAL A 293 -1.47 13.68 23.94
CA VAL A 293 -2.67 14.14 24.66
C VAL A 293 -3.91 13.39 24.19
N ASN A 294 -4.09 13.26 22.88
CA ASN A 294 -5.27 12.65 22.29
C ASN A 294 -4.90 11.65 21.19
N ARG A 295 -5.75 10.65 21.05
CA ARG A 295 -5.78 9.73 19.91
C ARG A 295 -7.09 9.87 19.18
N ARG A 296 -7.00 10.08 17.86
CA ARG A 296 -8.13 9.89 16.95
C ARG A 296 -7.90 8.69 16.04
N HIS A 297 -8.83 7.73 16.07
CA HIS A 297 -8.84 6.59 15.16
C HIS A 297 -9.89 6.82 14.06
N PHE A 298 -9.43 6.84 12.82
CA PHE A 298 -10.29 6.89 11.64
C PHE A 298 -10.38 5.49 11.02
N PRO A 299 -11.49 4.77 11.20
CA PRO A 299 -11.70 3.55 10.44
C PRO A 299 -11.92 3.89 8.95
N GLY A 300 -11.29 3.11 8.07
CA GLY A 300 -11.27 3.40 6.64
C GLY A 300 -10.96 2.19 5.78
N SER A 301 -10.69 2.44 4.51
CA SER A 301 -10.24 1.39 3.58
C SER A 301 -8.80 0.95 3.91
N LEU A 302 -8.33 -0.13 3.27
CA LEU A 302 -6.94 -0.57 3.40
C LEU A 302 -6.34 -0.66 2.00
N MET A 303 -6.29 0.47 1.30
CA MET A 303 -5.68 0.57 -0.04
C MET A 303 -4.16 0.58 0.07
N SER A 304 -3.47 0.16 -0.99
CA SER A 304 -2.01 0.12 -0.99
C SER A 304 -1.42 1.51 -1.03
N VAL A 305 -0.51 1.79 -0.10
CA VAL A 305 0.25 3.04 0.01
C VAL A 305 1.55 3.02 -0.79
N ASN A 306 1.76 1.98 -1.62
CA ASN A 306 2.90 1.94 -2.52
C ASN A 306 2.92 3.20 -3.41
N PRO A 307 4.07 3.88 -3.58
CA PRO A 307 4.19 5.10 -4.39
C PRO A 307 3.65 5.00 -5.83
N GLY A 308 3.61 3.79 -6.41
CA GLY A 308 2.97 3.56 -7.70
C GLY A 308 1.45 3.79 -7.68
N ILE A 309 0.77 3.30 -6.64
CA ILE A 309 -0.68 3.36 -6.48
C ILE A 309 -1.10 4.68 -5.83
N ALA A 310 -0.33 5.19 -4.86
CA ALA A 310 -0.59 6.45 -4.18
C ALA A 310 -0.60 7.66 -5.14
N ARG A 311 0.03 7.57 -6.31
CA ARG A 311 -0.06 8.61 -7.36
C ARG A 311 -1.41 8.64 -8.08
N TRP A 312 -2.19 7.55 -8.05
CA TRP A 312 -3.44 7.44 -8.80
C TRP A 312 -4.67 7.79 -7.95
N ILE A 313 -4.54 7.72 -6.62
CA ILE A 313 -5.65 7.87 -5.70
C ILE A 313 -5.43 9.15 -4.90
N LYS A 314 -6.24 10.17 -5.23
CA LYS A 314 -6.33 11.40 -4.42
C LYS A 314 -6.78 11.05 -3.01
N GLU A 315 -6.18 11.72 -2.03
CA GLU A 315 -6.52 11.58 -0.61
C GLU A 315 -6.49 10.12 -0.11
N LEU A 316 -5.57 9.31 -0.64
CA LEU A 316 -5.42 7.91 -0.25
C LEU A 316 -5.28 7.78 1.27
N PHE A 317 -4.47 8.64 1.90
CA PHE A 317 -4.23 8.59 3.33
C PHE A 317 -5.49 8.93 4.15
N CYS A 318 -6.34 9.83 3.66
CA CYS A 318 -7.61 10.18 4.31
C CYS A 318 -8.67 9.07 4.15
N HIS A 319 -8.61 8.31 3.06
CA HIS A 319 -9.49 7.17 2.82
C HIS A 319 -9.08 5.92 3.58
N ASN A 320 -7.79 5.76 3.88
CA ASN A 320 -7.29 4.61 4.58
C ASN A 320 -7.57 4.69 6.09
N GLU A 321 -7.68 3.52 6.71
CA GLU A 321 -7.68 3.42 8.17
C GLU A 321 -6.38 4.00 8.72
N ARG A 322 -6.49 4.90 9.69
CA ARG A 322 -5.34 5.57 10.31
C ARG A 322 -5.60 5.87 11.77
N VAL A 323 -4.51 5.99 12.52
CA VAL A 323 -4.50 6.37 13.93
C VAL A 323 -3.63 7.61 14.05
N VAL A 324 -4.26 8.72 14.42
CA VAL A 324 -3.62 10.01 14.64
C VAL A 324 -3.36 10.15 16.13
N LEU A 325 -2.10 10.29 16.50
CA LEU A 325 -1.70 10.72 17.84
C LEU A 325 -1.37 12.21 17.77
N SER A 326 -1.94 12.99 18.68
CA SER A 326 -1.77 14.45 18.74
C SER A 326 -1.38 14.88 20.15
N GLY A 327 -0.55 15.90 20.23
CA GLY A 327 -0.12 16.47 21.49
C GLY A 327 0.91 17.56 21.27
N GLU A 328 1.89 17.65 22.17
CA GLU A 328 2.81 18.77 22.23
C GLU A 328 4.25 18.32 22.36
N TRP A 329 5.15 19.00 21.65
CA TRP A 329 6.60 18.89 21.82
C TRP A 329 7.16 20.26 22.19
N LYS A 330 8.49 20.38 22.32
CA LYS A 330 9.14 21.62 22.79
C LYS A 330 8.72 22.89 22.01
N HIS A 331 8.32 22.76 20.74
CA HIS A 331 7.96 23.87 19.87
C HIS A 331 6.47 24.04 19.62
N GLY A 332 5.60 23.34 20.36
CA GLY A 332 4.15 23.48 20.23
C GLY A 332 3.50 22.20 19.72
N PHE A 333 2.65 22.29 18.70
CA PHE A 333 1.88 21.15 18.20
C PHE A 333 2.77 20.04 17.61
N PHE A 334 2.46 18.79 17.95
CA PHE A 334 3.08 17.59 17.35
C PHE A 334 2.04 16.51 17.09
N SER A 335 2.13 15.89 15.92
CA SER A 335 1.31 14.74 15.54
C SER A 335 2.12 13.68 14.80
N LEU A 336 1.88 12.43 15.19
CA LEU A 336 2.35 11.24 14.51
C LEU A 336 1.15 10.41 14.10
N THR A 337 0.98 10.20 12.80
CA THR A 337 -0.11 9.42 12.24
C THR A 337 0.40 8.13 11.62
N ALA A 338 -0.13 7.01 12.11
CA ALA A 338 0.06 5.69 11.53
C ALA A 338 -1.05 5.40 10.52
N VAL A 339 -0.70 5.25 9.24
CA VAL A 339 -1.65 4.96 8.15
C VAL A 339 -1.52 3.51 7.74
N GLY A 340 -2.63 2.77 7.84
CA GLY A 340 -2.73 1.38 7.41
C GLY A 340 -2.79 1.26 5.88
N ALA A 341 -2.50 0.07 5.37
CA ALA A 341 -2.57 -0.23 3.94
C ALA A 341 -3.06 -1.67 3.67
N THR A 342 -3.10 -2.08 2.40
CA THR A 342 -3.46 -3.46 2.03
C THR A 342 -2.50 -4.45 2.67
N ASN A 343 -3.04 -5.56 3.17
CA ASN A 343 -2.33 -6.63 3.89
C ASN A 343 -1.83 -6.22 5.29
N VAL A 344 -2.01 -4.95 5.68
CA VAL A 344 -1.78 -4.44 7.03
C VAL A 344 -3.02 -4.68 7.84
N GLY A 345 -3.03 -5.79 8.56
CA GLY A 345 -4.21 -6.19 9.30
C GLY A 345 -4.47 -5.35 10.55
N SER A 346 -3.49 -4.60 11.07
CA SER A 346 -3.70 -3.80 12.28
C SER A 346 -2.52 -2.85 12.54
N ILE A 347 -2.86 -1.68 13.07
CA ILE A 347 -1.95 -0.74 13.73
C ILE A 347 -2.04 -1.03 15.22
N ARG A 348 -0.89 -1.16 15.88
CA ARG A 348 -0.80 -1.32 17.33
C ARG A 348 0.02 -0.17 17.91
N ILE A 349 -0.53 0.48 18.92
CA ILE A 349 0.16 1.47 19.76
C ILE A 349 0.39 0.80 21.11
N TYR A 350 1.63 0.80 21.62
CA TYR A 350 1.98 -0.10 22.73
C TYR A 350 1.34 0.28 24.06
N PHE A 351 1.21 1.58 24.35
CA PHE A 351 0.57 2.06 25.58
C PHE A 351 -0.96 2.09 25.49
N ASP A 352 -1.54 2.02 24.29
CA ASP A 352 -2.98 2.05 24.09
C ASP A 352 -3.55 0.63 23.92
N LYS A 353 -4.08 0.10 25.03
CA LYS A 353 -4.67 -1.25 25.06
C LYS A 353 -6.09 -1.30 24.49
N GLU A 354 -6.76 -0.17 24.37
CA GLU A 354 -8.16 -0.05 23.94
C GLU A 354 -8.28 0.07 22.42
N LEU A 355 -7.24 0.57 21.74
CA LEU A 355 -7.22 0.71 20.30
C LEU A 355 -7.42 -0.64 19.59
N ARG A 356 -8.52 -0.74 18.83
CA ARG A 356 -8.81 -1.87 17.93
C ARG A 356 -8.92 -1.38 16.50
N THR A 357 -7.96 -1.77 15.68
CA THR A 357 -7.93 -1.48 14.24
C THR A 357 -8.41 -2.67 13.41
N ASN A 358 -8.75 -2.41 12.15
CA ASN A 358 -9.27 -3.39 11.19
C ASN A 358 -10.53 -4.13 11.66
N ASN A 359 -11.40 -3.44 12.41
CA ASN A 359 -12.69 -3.97 12.84
C ASN A 359 -13.56 -4.32 11.60
N PRO A 360 -14.22 -5.50 11.56
CA PRO A 360 -15.18 -5.85 10.51
C PRO A 360 -16.32 -4.86 10.35
N ARG A 361 -16.81 -4.30 11.45
CA ARG A 361 -17.90 -3.32 11.46
C ARG A 361 -17.32 -1.96 11.74
N TYR A 362 -17.50 -1.03 10.81
CA TYR A 362 -17.15 0.36 10.99
C TYR A 362 -18.08 1.24 10.17
N SER A 363 -18.27 2.48 10.61
CA SER A 363 -18.95 3.49 9.83
C SER A 363 -17.91 4.26 9.01
N LYS A 364 -18.12 4.36 7.70
CA LYS A 364 -17.19 5.08 6.84
C LYS A 364 -17.32 6.58 7.11
N GLY A 365 -16.19 7.23 7.39
CA GLY A 365 -16.17 8.66 7.72
C GLY A 365 -16.43 8.97 9.19
N SER A 366 -16.69 7.97 10.04
CA SER A 366 -16.66 8.17 11.49
C SER A 366 -15.21 8.25 11.99
N TYR A 367 -15.04 8.75 13.20
CA TYR A 367 -13.80 8.68 13.95
C TYR A 367 -14.10 8.39 15.42
N ASN A 368 -13.12 7.83 16.13
CA ASN A 368 -13.20 7.55 17.55
C ASN A 368 -12.08 8.31 18.26
N ASP A 369 -12.46 9.25 19.14
CA ASP A 369 -11.53 10.00 19.97
C ASP A 369 -11.27 9.31 21.29
N PHE A 370 -10.09 9.53 21.84
CA PHE A 370 -9.70 9.08 23.17
C PHE A 370 -8.63 10.00 23.72
N SER A 371 -8.99 10.70 24.79
CA SER A 371 -8.05 11.52 25.55
C SER A 371 -7.22 10.64 26.48
N TYR A 372 -5.90 10.79 26.43
CA TYR A 372 -5.00 10.25 27.45
C TYR A 372 -4.91 11.14 28.68
N VAL A 373 -5.39 12.38 28.57
CA VAL A 373 -5.58 13.28 29.70
C VAL A 373 -6.88 12.93 30.40
N SER A 374 -6.80 12.71 31.71
CA SER A 374 -7.93 12.36 32.57
C SER A 374 -7.79 13.06 33.93
N ASN A 375 -8.83 13.02 34.75
CA ASN A 375 -8.78 13.58 36.11
C ASN A 375 -7.61 13.03 36.95
N ASN A 376 -7.18 11.79 36.68
CA ASN A 376 -6.09 11.12 37.39
C ASN A 376 -4.72 11.28 36.70
N ASN A 377 -4.70 11.79 35.46
CA ASN A 377 -3.48 12.02 34.69
C ASN A 377 -3.66 13.27 33.83
N GLN A 378 -3.24 14.42 34.35
CA GLN A 378 -3.37 15.69 33.65
C GLN A 378 -2.31 15.88 32.55
N GLU A 379 -1.27 15.06 32.52
CA GLU A 379 -0.15 15.22 31.60
C GLU A 379 -0.30 14.40 30.32
N GLY A 380 -1.16 13.37 30.28
CA GLY A 380 -1.22 12.46 29.11
C GLY A 380 -0.06 11.46 29.11
N VAL A 381 0.43 11.07 27.92
CA VAL A 381 1.52 10.08 27.79
C VAL A 381 2.80 10.76 27.31
N SER A 382 3.79 10.87 28.19
CA SER A 382 5.13 11.38 27.85
C SER A 382 5.96 10.31 27.16
N LEU A 383 6.50 10.63 25.98
CA LEU A 383 7.36 9.76 25.18
C LEU A 383 8.73 10.40 25.00
N ARG A 384 9.78 9.60 25.15
CA ARG A 384 11.16 10.03 24.91
C ARG A 384 11.57 9.79 23.45
N LYS A 385 12.48 10.61 22.93
CA LYS A 385 13.09 10.43 21.62
C LYS A 385 13.69 9.02 21.51
N GLY A 386 13.30 8.29 20.46
CA GLY A 386 13.74 6.92 20.22
C GLY A 386 12.97 5.84 20.98
N GLU A 387 11.98 6.20 21.79
CA GLU A 387 11.17 5.22 22.52
C GLU A 387 10.22 4.44 21.60
N HIS A 388 10.04 3.15 21.89
CA HIS A 388 9.12 2.27 21.17
C HIS A 388 7.67 2.77 21.27
N LEU A 389 7.07 3.10 20.12
CA LEU A 389 5.72 3.68 20.07
C LEU A 389 4.67 2.68 19.58
N GLY A 390 4.97 1.97 18.49
CA GLY A 390 4.01 1.04 17.90
C GLY A 390 4.58 0.19 16.78
N GLU A 391 3.70 -0.62 16.19
CA GLU A 391 4.05 -1.51 15.09
C GLU A 391 2.93 -1.65 14.07
N PHE A 392 3.33 -1.96 12.84
CA PHE A 392 2.46 -2.40 11.78
C PHE A 392 2.64 -3.90 11.54
N ASN A 393 1.54 -4.58 11.21
CA ASN A 393 1.60 -5.99 10.82
C ASN A 393 1.98 -6.22 9.35
N LEU A 394 1.80 -5.23 8.46
CA LEU A 394 2.38 -5.21 7.10
C LEU A 394 2.57 -3.76 6.58
N GLY A 395 3.23 -3.55 5.44
CA GLY A 395 3.72 -2.25 4.94
C GLY A 395 2.76 -1.06 4.98
N SER A 396 3.26 0.08 5.43
CA SER A 396 2.47 1.19 5.96
C SER A 396 3.13 2.55 5.68
N THR A 397 2.48 3.62 6.13
CA THR A 397 3.05 4.97 6.06
C THR A 397 2.95 5.63 7.43
N ILE A 398 4.02 6.30 7.84
CA ILE A 398 4.01 7.25 8.94
C ILE A 398 3.97 8.67 8.37
N VAL A 399 3.04 9.48 8.85
CA VAL A 399 2.98 10.91 8.56
C VAL A 399 3.28 11.66 9.83
N LEU A 400 4.33 12.47 9.82
CA LEU A 400 4.64 13.44 10.85
C LEU A 400 4.09 14.80 10.45
N LEU A 401 3.48 15.49 11.41
CA LEU A 401 3.02 16.86 11.31
C LEU A 401 3.43 17.57 12.60
N PHE A 402 4.23 18.63 12.50
CA PHE A 402 4.76 19.29 13.69
C PHE A 402 5.04 20.76 13.45
N GLU A 403 4.78 21.55 14.47
CA GLU A 403 5.07 22.97 14.54
C GLU A 403 6.54 23.17 14.90
N ALA A 404 7.31 23.95 14.13
CA ALA A 404 8.69 24.29 14.44
C ALA A 404 8.99 25.75 14.04
N PRO A 405 10.07 26.36 14.53
CA PRO A 405 10.57 27.65 14.06
C PRO A 405 10.75 27.72 12.52
N GLU A 406 10.62 28.92 11.97
CA GLU A 406 10.75 29.19 10.52
C GLU A 406 12.11 28.78 9.93
N ASP A 407 13.17 28.74 10.74
CA ASP A 407 14.53 28.36 10.34
C ASP A 407 14.75 26.83 10.35
N PHE A 408 13.73 26.04 10.69
CA PHE A 408 13.84 24.58 10.61
C PHE A 408 14.05 24.11 9.17
N THR A 409 15.15 23.39 8.97
CA THR A 409 15.54 22.87 7.65
C THR A 409 15.61 21.35 7.66
N PHE A 410 14.95 20.73 6.66
CA PHE A 410 15.08 19.30 6.43
C PHE A 410 16.41 18.97 5.76
N ASN A 411 17.11 17.96 6.28
CA ASN A 411 18.29 17.39 5.63
C ASN A 411 17.92 16.09 4.90
N LEU A 412 16.93 16.18 4.01
CA LEU A 412 16.32 15.04 3.33
C LEU A 412 16.27 15.26 1.82
N THR A 413 16.22 14.16 1.08
CA THR A 413 15.92 14.13 -0.35
C THR A 413 14.70 13.24 -0.61
N ALA A 414 13.78 13.68 -1.47
CA ALA A 414 12.59 12.91 -1.81
C ALA A 414 12.99 11.59 -2.48
N GLY A 415 12.47 10.47 -1.98
CA GLY A 415 12.78 9.13 -2.44
C GLY A 415 14.02 8.50 -1.79
N GLN A 416 14.73 9.20 -0.90
CA GLN A 416 15.85 8.63 -0.15
C GLN A 416 15.36 7.52 0.79
N LYS A 417 16.21 6.50 0.99
CA LYS A 417 16.01 5.55 2.08
C LYS A 417 16.49 6.21 3.38
N ILE A 418 15.75 5.97 4.45
CA ILE A 418 16.07 6.46 5.79
C ILE A 418 15.87 5.33 6.79
N ARG A 419 16.60 5.37 7.90
CA ARG A 419 16.48 4.43 9.01
C ARG A 419 15.97 5.13 10.26
N PHE A 420 15.29 4.38 11.12
CA PHE A 420 14.96 4.83 12.46
C PHE A 420 16.22 5.34 13.18
N GLY A 421 16.12 6.50 13.85
CA GLY A 421 17.22 7.12 14.57
C GLY A 421 18.03 8.13 13.76
N GLU A 422 17.94 8.12 12.43
CA GLU A 422 18.60 9.11 11.57
C GLU A 422 17.91 10.49 11.67
N PRO A 423 18.66 11.61 11.59
CA PRO A 423 18.09 12.94 11.71
C PRO A 423 17.18 13.29 10.53
N LEU A 424 16.05 13.96 10.80
CA LEU A 424 15.19 14.50 9.73
C LEU A 424 15.56 15.93 9.34
N GLY A 425 15.97 16.73 10.29
CA GLY A 425 16.25 18.14 10.07
C GLY A 425 16.82 18.80 11.31
N MET A 426 17.29 20.02 11.13
CA MET A 426 17.95 20.82 12.16
C MET A 426 17.41 22.24 12.17
N MET A 427 17.60 22.91 13.30
CA MET A 427 17.41 24.37 13.42
C MET A 427 18.74 25.03 13.11
N GLN A 428 18.71 26.20 12.47
CA GLN A 428 19.90 27.02 12.36
C GLN A 428 20.14 27.67 13.72
N THR A 429 21.05 27.10 14.49
CA THR A 429 21.56 27.69 15.73
C THR A 429 22.22 29.03 15.50
#